data_AF-A0A382S7N8-F1
#
_entry.id   AF-A0A382S7N8-F1
#
_cell.length_a   1.000
_cell.length_b   1.000
_cell.length_c   1.000
_cell.angle_alpha   90.00
_cell.angle_beta   90.00
_cell.angle_gamma   90.00
#
_symmetry.space_group_name_H-M   'P 1'
#
loop_
_entity.id
_entity.type
_entity.pdbx_description
1 polymer ?
#
loop_
_entity_poly.entity_id
_entity_poly.type
_entity_poly.pdbx_seq_one_letter_code
_entity_poly.pdbx_strand_id
1 'polypeptide(L)'
;LVGTDISILGNLPVDYNSTNNGWPLFLSVIFQTFRSENYLDYMTLQRMCSIIFSLLTVIPMYFLAKKFFRQEIAMVGACFFLFSPYIIENSLLGITDSLFIFLIVSFLSLFFSDKKISIIGSFFVLGISSLVRYESLLLIIPTTIIFLAKYRSNISFRKFYWVGLALFFLAIIPMALWKIQMGMDDGLASSLLGGAYVVINENSINSETIDRFDIVRGIISLPKYIGASLLPICFIFVPYSIISLIKKENNNFRYLIFLGIFSLIPALYAYSRGFEDTRYVFAVLPILIIASLFLIEKIILKIKKTDVITFGFI
;
A
#
# COMPACT_ATOMS: atom_id res chain seq x y z
N LEU A 1 -20.16 -4.33 12.30
CA LEU A 1 -21.42 -3.82 11.72
C LEU A 1 -21.58 -4.36 10.31
N VAL A 2 -20.95 -3.81 9.26
CA VAL A 2 -21.12 -4.39 7.90
C VAL A 2 -20.73 -5.88 7.82
N GLY A 3 -19.57 -6.27 8.37
CA GLY A 3 -19.14 -7.68 8.36
C GLY A 3 -20.05 -8.62 9.18
N THR A 4 -20.59 -8.13 10.30
CA THR A 4 -21.53 -8.91 11.15
C THR A 4 -22.86 -9.09 10.42
N ASP A 5 -23.34 -8.06 9.74
CA ASP A 5 -24.62 -8.11 9.05
C ASP A 5 -24.53 -9.05 7.83
N ILE A 6 -23.43 -8.99 7.06
CA ILE A 6 -23.16 -9.97 5.99
C ILE A 6 -23.09 -11.40 6.53
N SER A 7 -22.49 -11.59 7.71
CA SER A 7 -22.37 -12.93 8.30
C SER A 7 -23.72 -13.54 8.68
N ILE A 8 -24.68 -12.71 9.09
CA ILE A 8 -26.02 -13.12 9.51
C ILE A 8 -26.95 -13.25 8.29
N LEU A 9 -26.97 -12.25 7.41
CA LEU A 9 -27.85 -12.18 6.24
C LEU A 9 -27.44 -13.16 5.14
N GLY A 10 -26.16 -13.55 5.08
CA GLY A 10 -25.61 -14.37 4.01
C GLY A 10 -25.50 -13.65 2.67
N ASN A 11 -25.86 -12.36 2.61
CA ASN A 11 -25.72 -11.48 1.47
C ASN A 11 -25.14 -10.12 1.91
N LEU A 12 -24.71 -9.32 0.95
CA LEU A 12 -24.24 -7.97 1.21
C LEU A 12 -25.46 -7.05 1.45
N PRO A 13 -25.53 -6.34 2.59
CA PRO A 13 -26.68 -5.51 2.93
C PRO A 13 -26.76 -4.29 2.02
N VAL A 14 -27.96 -3.98 1.54
CA VAL A 14 -28.23 -2.92 0.54
C VAL A 14 -28.13 -1.52 1.16
N ASP A 15 -28.38 -1.39 2.47
CA ASP A 15 -28.45 -0.10 3.16
C ASP A 15 -27.06 0.50 3.50
N TYR A 16 -25.99 -0.28 3.36
CA TYR A 16 -24.63 0.19 3.62
C TYR A 16 -23.92 0.60 2.33
N ASN A 17 -24.00 1.89 1.99
CA ASN A 17 -23.24 2.46 0.88
C ASN A 17 -21.78 2.75 1.27
N SER A 18 -21.04 1.73 1.72
CA SER A 18 -19.59 1.86 1.92
C SER A 18 -18.88 1.83 0.56
N THR A 19 -17.89 2.72 0.42
CA THR A 19 -17.06 2.81 -0.80
C THR A 19 -16.38 1.47 -1.09
N ASN A 20 -15.72 0.89 -0.09
CA ASN A 20 -14.98 -0.36 -0.19
C ASN A 20 -15.56 -1.45 0.71
N ASN A 21 -15.75 -2.64 0.15
CA ASN A 21 -16.37 -3.78 0.84
C ASN A 21 -15.40 -4.94 1.08
N GLY A 22 -14.14 -4.84 0.63
CA GLY A 22 -13.17 -5.94 0.71
C GLY A 22 -12.87 -6.42 2.15
N TRP A 23 -12.68 -5.49 3.09
CA TRP A 23 -12.45 -5.85 4.50
C TRP A 23 -13.70 -6.39 5.20
N PRO A 24 -14.89 -5.74 5.10
CA PRO A 24 -16.12 -6.32 5.63
C PRO A 24 -16.46 -7.71 5.08
N LEU A 25 -16.21 -7.96 3.78
CA LEU A 25 -16.39 -9.28 3.16
C LEU A 25 -15.44 -10.33 3.70
N PHE A 26 -14.17 -9.96 3.92
CA PHE A 26 -13.23 -10.88 4.57
C PHE A 26 -13.70 -11.23 5.99
N LEU A 27 -14.05 -10.21 6.78
CA LEU A 27 -14.50 -10.41 8.16
C LEU A 27 -15.79 -11.23 8.24
N SER A 28 -16.71 -11.09 7.30
CA SER A 28 -17.97 -11.84 7.34
C SER A 28 -17.74 -13.34 7.25
N VAL A 29 -16.76 -13.80 6.46
CA VAL A 29 -16.35 -15.22 6.39
C VAL A 29 -15.83 -15.69 7.76
N ILE A 30 -15.02 -14.89 8.44
CA ILE A 30 -14.51 -15.20 9.79
C ILE A 30 -15.63 -15.20 10.83
N PHE A 31 -16.58 -14.26 10.74
CA PHE A 31 -17.69 -14.18 11.68
C PHE A 31 -18.71 -15.31 11.48
N GLN A 32 -18.85 -15.82 10.26
CA GLN A 32 -19.66 -17.01 9.99
C GLN A 32 -19.09 -18.28 10.65
N THR A 33 -17.76 -18.39 10.76
CA THR A 33 -17.12 -19.53 11.43
C THR A 33 -17.08 -19.38 12.95
N PHE A 34 -16.88 -18.16 13.45
CA PHE A 34 -16.85 -17.84 14.89
C PHE A 34 -18.09 -17.02 15.30
N ARG A 35 -19.25 -17.67 15.30
CA ARG A 35 -20.51 -17.03 15.70
C ARG A 35 -20.49 -16.73 17.20
N SER A 36 -20.78 -15.47 17.54
CA SER A 36 -21.03 -15.03 18.92
C SER A 36 -22.30 -14.18 18.99
N GLU A 37 -22.96 -14.21 20.15
CA GLU A 37 -24.06 -13.30 20.49
C GLU A 37 -23.58 -11.93 20.98
N ASN A 38 -22.30 -11.84 21.39
CA ASN A 38 -21.72 -10.62 21.94
C ASN A 38 -20.96 -9.81 20.88
N TYR A 39 -21.36 -8.55 20.71
CA TYR A 39 -20.68 -7.60 19.80
C TYR A 39 -19.19 -7.40 20.12
N LEU A 40 -18.80 -7.45 21.40
CA LEU A 40 -17.41 -7.29 21.82
C LEU A 40 -16.50 -8.41 21.29
N ASP A 41 -17.05 -9.60 21.08
CA ASP A 41 -16.29 -10.73 20.53
C ASP A 41 -15.96 -10.50 19.06
N TYR A 42 -16.89 -9.96 18.27
CA TYR A 42 -16.63 -9.59 16.88
C TYR A 42 -15.58 -8.47 16.77
N MET A 43 -15.62 -7.48 17.66
CA MET A 43 -14.61 -6.43 17.73
C MET A 43 -13.22 -7.00 18.05
N THR A 44 -13.18 -7.97 18.97
CA THR A 44 -11.93 -8.66 19.33
C THR A 44 -11.40 -9.51 18.18
N LEU A 45 -12.25 -10.30 17.51
CA LEU A 45 -11.89 -11.09 16.33
C LEU A 45 -11.36 -10.22 15.18
N GLN A 46 -12.02 -9.09 14.93
CA GLN A 46 -11.59 -8.11 13.92
C GLN A 46 -10.19 -7.55 14.23
N ARG A 47 -9.91 -7.21 15.50
CA ARG A 47 -8.56 -6.78 15.92
C ARG A 47 -7.53 -7.90 15.78
N MET A 48 -7.86 -9.13 16.17
CA MET A 48 -6.98 -10.28 15.98
C MET A 48 -6.61 -10.48 14.50
N CYS A 49 -7.59 -10.38 13.59
CA CYS A 49 -7.33 -10.46 12.14
C CYS A 49 -6.37 -9.37 11.67
N SER A 50 -6.56 -8.13 12.12
CA SER A 50 -5.68 -7.00 11.80
C SER A 50 -4.25 -7.23 12.31
N ILE A 51 -4.07 -7.73 13.53
CA ILE A 51 -2.76 -8.09 14.10
C ILE A 51 -2.09 -9.19 13.26
N ILE A 52 -2.84 -10.23 12.87
CA ILE A 52 -2.34 -11.32 12.04
C ILE A 52 -1.84 -10.79 10.70
N PHE A 53 -2.60 -9.94 10.00
CA PHE A 53 -2.14 -9.36 8.74
C PHE A 53 -0.91 -8.47 8.90
N SER A 54 -0.84 -7.68 9.99
CA SER A 54 0.34 -6.87 10.30
C SER A 54 1.60 -7.75 10.45
N LEU A 55 1.51 -8.85 11.21
CA LEU A 55 2.61 -9.81 11.37
C LEU A 55 2.96 -10.53 10.05
N LEU A 56 1.96 -10.96 9.29
CA LEU A 56 2.16 -11.63 8.00
C LEU A 56 2.86 -10.72 6.99
N THR A 57 2.71 -9.40 7.10
CA THR A 57 3.35 -8.42 6.20
C THR A 57 4.89 -8.44 6.27
N VAL A 58 5.46 -8.92 7.37
CA VAL A 58 6.92 -9.07 7.52
C VAL A 58 7.50 -9.98 6.43
N ILE A 59 6.75 -11.03 6.02
CA ILE A 59 7.18 -12.00 5.02
C ILE A 59 7.36 -11.36 3.62
N PRO A 60 6.33 -10.75 3.00
CA PRO A 60 6.49 -10.08 1.72
C PRO A 60 7.46 -8.89 1.81
N MET A 61 7.54 -8.21 2.96
CA MET A 61 8.51 -7.12 3.18
C MET A 61 9.96 -7.62 3.10
N TYR A 62 10.26 -8.76 3.72
CA TYR A 62 11.58 -9.40 3.62
C TYR A 62 11.92 -9.75 2.17
N PHE A 63 10.98 -10.36 1.43
CA PHE A 63 11.22 -10.71 0.02
C PHE A 63 11.40 -9.48 -0.87
N LEU A 64 10.65 -8.41 -0.61
CA LEU A 64 10.84 -7.13 -1.30
C LEU A 64 12.23 -6.58 -1.04
N ALA A 65 12.70 -6.58 0.22
CA ALA A 65 14.03 -6.11 0.57
C ALA A 65 15.15 -6.98 -0.02
N LYS A 66 14.96 -8.30 -0.04
CA LYS A 66 15.90 -9.26 -0.64
C LYS A 66 16.10 -9.04 -2.14
N LYS A 67 15.17 -8.37 -2.82
CA LYS A 67 15.36 -8.00 -4.23
C LYS A 67 16.45 -6.94 -4.43
N PHE A 68 16.67 -6.08 -3.44
CA PHE A 68 17.60 -4.95 -3.53
C PHE A 68 18.89 -5.18 -2.74
N PHE A 69 18.85 -6.02 -1.71
CA PHE A 69 19.94 -6.17 -0.75
C PHE A 69 20.29 -7.63 -0.44
N ARG A 70 21.44 -7.83 0.21
CA ARG A 70 21.81 -9.12 0.80
C ARG A 70 20.87 -9.49 1.95
N GLN A 71 20.86 -10.77 2.30
CA GLN A 71 19.95 -11.35 3.28
C GLN A 71 19.98 -10.66 4.63
N GLU A 72 21.15 -10.24 5.10
CA GLU A 72 21.33 -9.60 6.41
C GLU A 72 20.63 -8.23 6.45
N ILE A 73 20.81 -7.42 5.40
CA ILE A 73 20.18 -6.10 5.28
C ILE A 73 18.68 -6.24 5.01
N ALA A 74 18.27 -7.28 4.27
CA ALA A 74 16.86 -7.57 4.04
C ALA A 74 16.11 -7.90 5.36
N MET A 75 16.76 -8.61 6.28
CA MET A 75 16.22 -8.85 7.63
C MET A 75 16.06 -7.55 8.41
N VAL A 76 17.03 -6.63 8.34
CA VAL A 76 16.92 -5.31 8.97
C VAL A 76 15.67 -4.56 8.45
N GLY A 77 15.41 -4.62 7.14
CA GLY A 77 14.20 -4.04 6.55
C GLY A 77 12.90 -4.61 7.10
N ALA A 78 12.85 -5.92 7.29
CA ALA A 78 11.69 -6.59 7.88
C ALA A 78 11.50 -6.18 9.36
N CYS A 79 12.60 -6.04 10.12
CA CYS A 79 12.57 -5.53 11.49
C CYS A 79 12.08 -4.08 11.55
N PHE A 80 12.50 -3.22 10.61
CA PHE A 80 12.05 -1.82 10.55
C PHE A 80 10.53 -1.71 10.39
N PHE A 81 9.94 -2.59 9.58
CA PHE A 81 8.50 -2.68 9.45
C PHE A 81 7.83 -3.18 10.74
N LEU A 82 8.33 -4.28 11.30
CA LEU A 82 7.76 -4.93 12.49
C LEU A 82 7.76 -4.03 13.74
N PHE A 83 8.83 -3.25 13.93
CA PHE A 83 8.99 -2.35 15.08
C PHE A 83 8.53 -0.92 14.81
N SER A 84 7.81 -0.66 13.71
CA SER A 84 7.22 0.65 13.45
C SER A 84 6.06 0.90 14.43
N PRO A 85 6.13 1.94 15.30
CA PRO A 85 5.09 2.20 16.29
C PRO A 85 3.73 2.49 15.63
N TYR A 86 3.72 3.17 14.49
CA TYR A 86 2.49 3.48 13.76
C TYR A 86 1.83 2.25 13.13
N ILE A 87 2.61 1.26 12.70
CA ILE A 87 2.07 -0.02 12.21
C ILE A 87 1.52 -0.85 13.36
N ILE A 88 2.21 -0.87 14.50
CA ILE A 88 1.73 -1.52 15.72
C ILE A 88 0.41 -0.90 16.17
N GLU A 89 0.35 0.43 16.30
CA GLU A 89 -0.86 1.16 16.68
C GLU A 89 -2.02 0.86 15.71
N ASN A 90 -1.77 0.96 14.40
CA ASN A 90 -2.77 0.68 13.38
C ASN A 90 -3.31 -0.75 13.46
N SER A 91 -2.46 -1.72 13.80
CA SER A 91 -2.88 -3.11 13.94
C SER A 91 -3.89 -3.33 15.07
N LEU A 92 -3.83 -2.52 16.13
CA LEU A 92 -4.70 -2.60 17.30
C LEU A 92 -6.09 -1.99 17.05
N LEU A 93 -6.24 -1.13 16.03
CA LEU A 93 -7.51 -0.49 15.68
C LEU A 93 -8.52 -1.47 15.07
N GLY A 94 -8.04 -2.55 14.43
CA GLY A 94 -8.90 -3.53 13.76
C GLY A 94 -9.54 -3.02 12.47
N ILE A 95 -8.98 -2.00 11.83
CA ILE A 95 -9.52 -1.39 10.61
C ILE A 95 -8.94 -2.01 9.34
N THR A 96 -9.37 -1.51 8.17
CA THR A 96 -9.00 -2.04 6.84
C THR A 96 -7.49 -1.97 6.54
N ASP A 97 -6.77 -1.08 7.21
CA ASP A 97 -5.42 -0.68 6.85
C ASP A 97 -4.40 -1.81 6.96
N SER A 98 -4.49 -2.68 7.97
CA SER A 98 -3.54 -3.79 8.12
C SER A 98 -3.61 -4.78 6.95
N LEU A 99 -4.82 -5.12 6.49
CA LEU A 99 -5.01 -5.94 5.29
C LEU A 99 -4.53 -5.20 4.03
N PHE A 100 -4.83 -3.90 3.92
CA PHE A 100 -4.40 -3.09 2.79
C PHE A 100 -2.87 -3.03 2.68
N ILE A 101 -2.17 -2.75 3.78
CA ILE A 101 -0.70 -2.71 3.82
C ILE A 101 -0.13 -4.08 3.42
N PHE A 102 -0.67 -5.17 3.98
CA PHE A 102 -0.27 -6.53 3.61
C PHE A 102 -0.38 -6.77 2.09
N LEU A 103 -1.49 -6.37 1.48
CA LEU A 103 -1.72 -6.54 0.04
C LEU A 103 -0.78 -5.67 -0.81
N ILE A 104 -0.54 -4.41 -0.41
CA ILE A 104 0.38 -3.51 -1.11
C ILE A 104 1.82 -4.05 -1.05
N VAL A 105 2.29 -4.46 0.13
CA VAL A 105 3.65 -5.01 0.29
C VAL A 105 3.79 -6.33 -0.49
N SER A 106 2.76 -7.17 -0.46
CA SER A 106 2.71 -8.42 -1.25
C SER A 106 2.74 -8.15 -2.75
N PHE A 107 1.96 -7.18 -3.22
CA PHE A 107 1.98 -6.73 -4.62
C PHE A 107 3.38 -6.28 -5.04
N LEU A 108 4.02 -5.39 -4.26
CA LEU A 108 5.37 -4.91 -4.55
C LEU A 108 6.37 -6.07 -4.58
N SER A 109 6.33 -6.94 -3.58
CA SER A 109 7.21 -8.11 -3.47
C SER A 109 7.10 -9.04 -4.68
N LEU A 110 5.86 -9.34 -5.11
CA LEU A 110 5.59 -10.18 -6.27
C LEU A 110 5.96 -9.52 -7.60
N PHE A 111 5.67 -8.23 -7.77
CA PHE A 111 5.92 -7.50 -9.01
C PHE A 111 7.42 -7.31 -9.28
N PHE A 112 8.21 -7.14 -8.23
CA PHE A 112 9.67 -7.04 -8.33
C PHE A 112 10.39 -8.40 -8.30
N SER A 113 9.66 -9.51 -8.15
CA SER A 113 10.22 -10.86 -8.24
C SER A 113 10.81 -11.16 -9.62
N ASP A 114 11.72 -12.14 -9.68
CA ASP A 114 12.28 -12.66 -10.94
C ASP A 114 11.39 -13.72 -11.57
N LYS A 115 10.45 -14.29 -10.82
CA LYS A 115 9.54 -15.32 -11.32
C LYS A 115 8.40 -14.68 -12.12
N LYS A 116 8.32 -15.03 -13.41
CA LYS A 116 7.26 -14.57 -14.33
C LYS A 116 5.84 -14.75 -13.78
N ILE A 117 5.57 -15.90 -13.15
CA ILE A 117 4.27 -16.21 -12.53
C ILE A 117 3.96 -15.23 -11.39
N SER A 118 4.93 -14.91 -10.53
CA SER A 118 4.77 -13.93 -9.45
C SER A 118 4.46 -12.54 -9.99
N ILE A 119 5.14 -12.12 -11.05
CA ILE A 119 4.90 -10.80 -11.68
C ILE A 119 3.48 -10.72 -12.27
N ILE A 120 2.99 -11.78 -12.92
CA ILE A 120 1.62 -11.80 -13.45
C ILE A 120 0.61 -11.83 -12.29
N GLY A 121 0.85 -12.66 -11.27
CA GLY A 121 0.00 -12.77 -10.09
C GLY A 121 -0.10 -11.48 -9.27
N SER A 122 0.91 -10.60 -9.33
CA SER A 122 0.87 -9.32 -8.62
C SER A 122 -0.30 -8.43 -9.08
N PHE A 123 -0.72 -8.51 -10.35
CA PHE A 123 -1.87 -7.77 -10.86
C PHE A 123 -3.17 -8.18 -10.17
N PHE A 124 -3.34 -9.48 -9.89
CA PHE A 124 -4.50 -9.97 -9.14
C PHE A 124 -4.51 -9.43 -7.70
N VAL A 125 -3.35 -9.48 -7.03
CA VAL A 125 -3.19 -8.94 -5.66
C VAL A 125 -3.48 -7.45 -5.62
N LEU A 126 -3.04 -6.69 -6.63
CA LEU A 126 -3.36 -5.26 -6.75
C LEU A 126 -4.86 -5.01 -6.96
N GLY A 127 -5.55 -5.90 -7.69
CA GLY A 127 -7.00 -5.84 -7.85
C GLY A 127 -7.73 -6.04 -6.53
N ILE A 128 -7.34 -7.05 -5.74
CA ILE A 128 -7.90 -7.28 -4.39
C ILE A 128 -7.62 -6.09 -3.47
N SER A 129 -6.41 -5.53 -3.51
CA SER A 129 -6.08 -4.31 -2.76
C SER A 129 -7.07 -3.18 -3.04
N SER A 130 -7.49 -3.05 -4.30
CA SER A 130 -8.42 -2.00 -4.74
C SER A 130 -9.84 -2.19 -4.21
N LEU A 131 -10.23 -3.44 -3.90
CA LEU A 131 -11.50 -3.72 -3.22
C LEU A 131 -11.46 -3.36 -1.74
N VAL A 132 -10.29 -3.45 -1.10
CA VAL A 132 -10.09 -3.05 0.30
C VAL A 132 -10.03 -1.53 0.41
N ARG A 133 -9.36 -0.87 -0.55
CA ARG A 133 -9.15 0.57 -0.62
C ARG A 133 -9.01 1.02 -2.07
N TYR A 134 -9.98 1.80 -2.56
CA TYR A 134 -10.06 2.17 -3.99
C TYR A 134 -8.83 2.95 -4.46
N GLU A 135 -8.08 3.56 -3.55
CA GLU A 135 -6.88 4.34 -3.84
C GLU A 135 -5.80 3.53 -4.57
N SER A 136 -5.71 2.21 -4.33
CA SER A 136 -4.73 1.38 -5.05
C SER A 136 -5.06 1.16 -6.51
N LEU A 137 -6.27 1.53 -6.97
CA LEU A 137 -6.61 1.49 -8.39
C LEU A 137 -5.66 2.38 -9.19
N LEU A 138 -5.23 3.51 -8.63
CA LEU A 138 -4.27 4.42 -9.27
C LEU A 138 -2.91 3.76 -9.56
N LEU A 139 -2.54 2.73 -8.80
CA LEU A 139 -1.27 2.02 -8.98
C LEU A 139 -1.27 1.14 -10.24
N ILE A 140 -2.41 0.89 -10.89
CA ILE A 140 -2.42 0.16 -12.17
C ILE A 140 -1.67 0.94 -13.26
N ILE A 141 -1.71 2.28 -13.21
CA ILE A 141 -1.06 3.18 -14.17
C ILE A 141 0.47 3.00 -14.13
N PRO A 142 1.18 3.24 -13.00
CA PRO A 142 2.62 3.05 -12.94
C PRO A 142 3.02 1.59 -13.15
N THR A 143 2.22 0.63 -12.67
CA THR A 143 2.48 -0.82 -12.88
C THR A 143 2.52 -1.16 -14.37
N THR A 144 1.55 -0.64 -15.14
CA THR A 144 1.49 -0.82 -16.59
C THR A 144 2.71 -0.22 -17.29
N ILE A 145 3.02 1.04 -16.99
CA ILE A 145 4.17 1.74 -17.58
C ILE A 145 5.47 0.97 -17.29
N ILE A 146 5.68 0.58 -16.03
CA ILE A 146 6.86 -0.17 -15.61
C ILE A 146 6.93 -1.53 -16.30
N PHE A 147 5.82 -2.28 -16.37
CA PHE A 147 5.82 -3.60 -16.99
C PHE A 147 6.23 -3.52 -18.47
N LEU A 148 5.62 -2.60 -19.23
CA LEU A 148 5.92 -2.40 -20.65
C LEU A 148 7.36 -1.89 -20.86
N ALA A 149 7.85 -1.02 -19.99
CA ALA A 149 9.22 -0.52 -20.04
C ALA A 149 10.26 -1.62 -19.70
N LYS A 150 10.07 -2.33 -18.58
CA LYS A 150 10.97 -3.38 -18.08
C LYS A 150 11.11 -4.54 -19.06
N TYR A 151 10.03 -4.91 -19.76
CA TYR A 151 10.01 -6.03 -20.70
C TYR A 151 9.92 -5.58 -22.17
N ARG A 152 10.35 -4.35 -22.49
CA ARG A 152 10.32 -3.81 -23.86
C ARG A 152 10.98 -4.74 -24.88
N SER A 153 12.12 -5.33 -24.54
CA SER A 153 12.89 -6.24 -25.41
C SER A 153 12.35 -7.67 -25.43
N ASN A 154 11.69 -8.12 -24.36
CA ASN A 154 11.18 -9.49 -24.22
C ASN A 154 9.73 -9.59 -24.71
N ILE A 155 9.54 -9.60 -26.03
CA ILE A 155 8.21 -9.57 -26.67
C ILE A 155 7.33 -10.74 -26.22
N SER A 156 7.89 -11.94 -26.04
CA SER A 156 7.12 -13.13 -25.63
C SER A 156 6.53 -12.95 -24.24
N PHE A 157 7.31 -12.42 -23.28
CA PHE A 157 6.80 -12.15 -21.94
C PHE A 157 5.91 -10.90 -21.90
N ARG A 158 6.21 -9.87 -22.70
CA ARG A 158 5.44 -8.63 -22.74
C ARG A 158 3.96 -8.85 -23.09
N LYS A 159 3.64 -9.85 -23.92
CA LYS A 159 2.24 -10.21 -24.26
C LYS A 159 1.42 -10.63 -23.04
N PHE A 160 2.06 -11.19 -22.00
CA PHE A 160 1.39 -11.56 -20.75
C PHE A 160 0.94 -10.37 -19.91
N TYR A 161 1.30 -9.14 -20.30
CA TYR A 161 0.67 -7.93 -19.76
C TYR A 161 -0.86 -8.03 -19.78
N TRP A 162 -1.44 -8.46 -20.91
CA TRP A 162 -2.89 -8.58 -21.06
C TRP A 162 -3.49 -9.63 -20.13
N VAL A 163 -2.75 -10.70 -19.82
CA VAL A 163 -3.16 -11.69 -18.83
C VAL A 163 -3.16 -11.08 -17.43
N GLY A 164 -2.11 -10.33 -17.07
CA GLY A 164 -2.06 -9.59 -15.82
C GLY A 164 -3.23 -8.60 -15.69
N LEU A 165 -3.48 -7.81 -16.73
CA LEU A 165 -4.59 -6.85 -16.76
C LEU A 165 -5.96 -7.54 -16.64
N ALA A 166 -6.14 -8.68 -17.32
CA ALA A 166 -7.36 -9.49 -17.19
C ALA A 166 -7.53 -10.00 -15.75
N LEU A 167 -6.46 -10.43 -15.07
CA LEU A 167 -6.51 -10.83 -13.66
C LEU A 167 -6.85 -9.67 -12.72
N PHE A 168 -6.30 -8.47 -12.97
CA PHE A 168 -6.66 -7.28 -12.20
C PHE A 168 -8.15 -6.97 -12.31
N PHE A 169 -8.69 -6.98 -13.52
CA PHE A 169 -10.12 -6.77 -13.75
C PHE A 169 -10.98 -7.92 -13.22
N LEU A 170 -10.52 -9.18 -13.32
CA LEU A 170 -11.20 -10.34 -12.75
C LEU A 170 -11.41 -10.20 -11.24
N ALA A 171 -10.45 -9.63 -10.52
CA ALA A 171 -10.59 -9.37 -9.09
C ALA A 171 -11.66 -8.31 -8.81
N ILE A 172 -11.72 -7.24 -9.61
CA ILE A 172 -12.51 -6.05 -9.32
C ILE A 172 -13.95 -6.14 -9.84
N ILE A 173 -14.12 -6.58 -11.08
CA ILE A 173 -15.40 -6.53 -11.82
C ILE A 173 -16.55 -7.22 -11.08
N PRO A 174 -16.39 -8.41 -10.48
CA PRO A 174 -17.52 -9.08 -9.82
C PRO A 174 -18.19 -8.21 -8.76
N MET A 175 -17.38 -7.50 -7.97
CA MET A 175 -17.88 -6.63 -6.92
C MET A 175 -18.53 -5.36 -7.48
N ALA A 176 -17.90 -4.74 -8.49
CA ALA A 176 -18.45 -3.55 -9.13
C ALA A 176 -19.81 -3.84 -9.78
N LEU A 177 -19.93 -4.96 -10.50
CA LEU A 177 -21.19 -5.37 -11.13
C LEU A 177 -22.28 -5.64 -10.09
N TRP A 178 -21.93 -6.30 -8.98
CA TRP A 178 -22.89 -6.54 -7.90
C TRP A 178 -23.43 -5.22 -7.32
N LYS A 179 -22.58 -4.21 -7.08
CA LYS A 179 -23.02 -2.91 -6.56
C LYS A 179 -23.95 -2.19 -7.56
N ILE A 180 -23.60 -2.20 -8.84
CA ILE A 180 -24.42 -1.59 -9.91
C ILE A 180 -25.79 -2.26 -10.00
N GLN A 181 -25.85 -3.60 -9.91
CA GLN A 181 -27.12 -4.34 -9.93
C GLN A 181 -28.02 -4.00 -8.74
N MET A 182 -27.44 -3.65 -7.60
CA MET A 182 -28.15 -3.20 -6.40
C MET A 182 -28.51 -1.71 -6.45
N GLY A 183 -28.28 -1.03 -7.58
CA GLY A 183 -28.57 0.41 -7.73
C GLY A 183 -27.62 1.32 -6.96
N MET A 184 -26.47 0.80 -6.52
CA MET A 184 -25.43 1.57 -5.83
C MET A 184 -24.31 1.97 -6.78
N ASP A 185 -23.54 2.97 -6.35
CA ASP A 185 -22.28 3.33 -7.02
C ASP A 185 -21.29 2.16 -7.00
N ASP A 186 -20.55 2.01 -8.10
CA ASP A 186 -19.57 0.92 -8.28
C ASP A 186 -18.46 0.88 -7.21
N GLY A 187 -18.31 1.96 -6.42
CA GLY A 187 -17.34 2.10 -5.32
C GLY A 187 -15.89 2.30 -5.77
N LEU A 188 -15.63 2.31 -7.07
CA LEU A 188 -14.29 2.39 -7.64
C LEU A 188 -14.18 3.58 -8.58
N ALA A 189 -14.79 3.51 -9.76
CA ALA A 189 -14.75 4.61 -10.72
C ALA A 189 -15.50 5.83 -10.18
N SER A 190 -16.69 5.63 -9.60
CA SER A 190 -17.48 6.67 -8.91
C SER A 190 -16.66 7.42 -7.86
N SER A 191 -15.86 6.71 -7.06
CA SER A 191 -15.08 7.31 -5.97
C SER A 191 -13.86 8.07 -6.48
N LEU A 192 -13.21 7.59 -7.54
CA LEU A 192 -12.14 8.34 -8.21
C LEU A 192 -12.67 9.59 -8.91
N LEU A 193 -13.82 9.49 -9.59
CA LEU A 193 -14.46 10.61 -10.27
C LEU A 193 -15.00 11.64 -9.29
N GLY A 194 -15.61 11.21 -8.18
CA GLY A 194 -16.03 12.11 -7.09
C GLY A 194 -14.84 12.88 -6.51
N GLY A 195 -13.71 12.21 -6.30
CA GLY A 195 -12.46 12.86 -5.90
C GLY A 195 -12.00 13.91 -6.91
N ALA A 196 -12.03 13.60 -8.21
CA ALA A 196 -11.66 14.55 -9.27
C ALA A 196 -12.62 15.74 -9.34
N TYR A 197 -13.92 15.52 -9.16
CA TYR A 197 -14.93 16.58 -9.20
C TYR A 197 -14.70 17.62 -8.10
N VAL A 198 -14.37 17.17 -6.89
CA VAL A 198 -14.03 18.05 -5.77
C VAL A 198 -12.86 18.97 -6.11
N VAL A 199 -11.80 18.43 -6.74
CA VAL A 199 -10.62 19.22 -7.13
C VAL A 199 -10.93 20.24 -8.23
N ILE A 200 -11.82 19.89 -9.16
CA ILE A 200 -12.15 20.76 -10.31
C ILE A 200 -13.15 21.86 -9.93
N ASN A 201 -14.08 21.58 -9.03
CA ASN A 201 -15.22 22.47 -8.72
C ASN A 201 -14.92 23.50 -7.60
N GLU A 202 -13.66 23.58 -7.20
CA GLU A 202 -13.13 24.43 -6.12
C GLU A 202 -13.24 25.94 -6.37
N ASN A 203 -13.65 26.34 -7.58
CA ASN A 203 -13.87 27.75 -7.94
C ASN A 203 -15.18 28.35 -7.37
N SER A 204 -15.93 27.64 -6.51
CA SER A 204 -17.05 28.23 -5.75
C SER A 204 -16.55 28.88 -4.46
N ILE A 205 -16.03 30.09 -4.61
CA ILE A 205 -15.33 30.96 -3.64
C ILE A 205 -16.04 31.20 -2.28
N ASN A 206 -17.26 30.66 -2.07
CA ASN A 206 -18.11 30.94 -0.90
C ASN A 206 -18.51 29.72 -0.04
N SER A 207 -17.86 28.56 -0.15
CA SER A 207 -18.19 27.43 0.74
C SER A 207 -17.40 27.47 2.05
N GLU A 208 -18.02 27.96 3.12
CA GLU A 208 -17.52 27.85 4.51
C GLU A 208 -17.66 26.42 5.08
N THR A 209 -17.80 25.40 4.24
CA THR A 209 -18.13 24.02 4.66
C THR A 209 -17.09 23.01 4.21
N ILE A 210 -17.24 21.82 4.80
CA ILE A 210 -16.42 20.58 4.84
C ILE A 210 -15.83 20.11 3.49
N ASP A 211 -16.16 20.77 2.38
CA ASP A 211 -15.74 20.41 1.03
C ASP A 211 -14.55 21.19 0.46
N ARG A 212 -13.97 22.12 1.22
CA ARG A 212 -12.78 22.86 0.79
C ARG A 212 -11.59 21.91 0.58
N PHE A 213 -11.10 21.83 -0.65
CA PHE A 213 -9.77 21.30 -0.93
C PHE A 213 -8.78 22.47 -0.98
N ASP A 214 -7.58 22.20 -0.48
CA ASP A 214 -6.51 23.18 -0.39
C ASP A 214 -5.21 22.44 -0.68
N ILE A 215 -4.76 22.56 -1.94
CA ILE A 215 -3.53 21.91 -2.39
C ILE A 215 -2.31 22.36 -1.58
N VAL A 216 -2.29 23.60 -1.09
CA VAL A 216 -1.18 24.14 -0.30
C VAL A 216 -1.12 23.43 1.06
N ARG A 217 -2.27 23.25 1.71
CA ARG A 217 -2.37 22.45 2.94
C ARG A 217 -1.86 21.03 2.71
N GLY A 218 -2.26 20.39 1.61
CA GLY A 218 -1.82 19.05 1.24
C GLY A 218 -0.30 18.95 1.07
N ILE A 219 0.31 19.89 0.34
CA ILE A 219 1.75 19.93 0.09
C ILE A 219 2.55 20.12 1.40
N ILE A 220 2.06 20.96 2.32
CA ILE A 220 2.75 21.23 3.60
C ILE A 220 2.66 20.02 4.55
N SER A 221 1.51 19.36 4.60
CA SER A 221 1.25 18.27 5.54
C SER A 221 1.82 16.93 5.08
N LEU A 222 1.96 16.68 3.78
CA LEU A 222 2.48 15.41 3.27
C LEU A 222 3.89 15.07 3.80
N PRO A 223 4.89 15.97 3.80
CA PRO A 223 6.19 15.72 4.44
C PRO A 223 6.09 15.48 5.94
N LYS A 224 5.19 16.17 6.65
CA LYS A 224 4.96 16.01 8.10
C LYS A 224 4.54 14.57 8.43
N TYR A 225 3.56 14.03 7.71
CA TYR A 225 3.06 12.67 7.97
C TYR A 225 4.00 11.58 7.46
N ILE A 226 4.69 11.80 6.32
CA ILE A 226 5.79 10.91 5.91
C ILE A 226 6.86 10.87 7.00
N GLY A 227 7.28 12.03 7.50
CA GLY A 227 8.27 12.13 8.57
C GLY A 227 7.84 11.40 9.85
N ALA A 228 6.59 11.62 10.28
CA ALA A 228 6.02 10.96 11.45
C ALA A 228 6.02 9.43 11.30
N SER A 229 5.49 8.90 10.20
CA SER A 229 5.41 7.44 9.95
C SER A 229 6.77 6.73 9.92
N LEU A 230 7.87 7.48 9.78
CA LEU A 230 9.24 6.96 9.77
C LEU A 230 9.91 6.94 11.16
N LEU A 231 9.28 7.49 12.20
CA LEU A 231 9.82 7.47 13.56
C LEU A 231 9.63 6.09 14.21
N PRO A 232 10.61 5.60 15.00
CA PRO A 232 11.91 6.21 15.33
C PRO A 232 13.06 5.73 14.42
N ILE A 233 12.81 4.88 13.42
CA ILE A 233 13.86 4.02 12.83
C ILE A 233 14.45 4.57 11.52
N CYS A 234 13.69 5.38 10.76
CA CYS A 234 14.04 5.68 9.36
C CYS A 234 14.18 7.18 9.02
N PHE A 235 13.80 8.12 9.90
CA PHE A 235 13.68 9.53 9.54
C PHE A 235 15.00 10.15 9.01
N ILE A 236 16.12 9.89 9.67
CA ILE A 236 17.44 10.46 9.30
C ILE A 236 17.95 9.88 7.97
N PHE A 237 17.55 8.66 7.62
CA PHE A 237 18.15 7.90 6.53
C PHE A 237 17.48 8.12 5.16
N VAL A 238 16.22 8.56 5.13
CA VAL A 238 15.42 8.65 3.89
C VAL A 238 15.88 9.79 2.94
N PRO A 239 16.06 11.05 3.38
CA PRO A 239 16.35 12.15 2.46
C PRO A 239 17.68 11.99 1.72
N TYR A 240 18.74 11.60 2.44
CA TYR A 240 20.06 11.36 1.86
C TYR A 240 20.02 10.20 0.84
N SER A 241 19.27 9.15 1.17
CA SER A 241 19.15 7.96 0.32
C SER A 241 18.55 8.33 -1.03
N ILE A 242 17.41 9.03 -1.07
CA ILE A 242 16.74 9.39 -2.32
C ILE A 242 17.68 10.14 -3.28
N ILE A 243 18.42 11.14 -2.77
CA ILE A 243 19.36 11.95 -3.57
C ILE A 243 20.55 11.13 -4.06
N SER A 244 21.15 10.31 -3.18
CA SER A 244 22.30 9.47 -3.55
C SER A 244 21.92 8.33 -4.51
N LEU A 245 20.64 7.95 -4.57
CA LEU A 245 20.18 6.76 -5.29
C LEU A 245 19.64 7.04 -6.69
N ILE A 246 19.10 8.22 -6.96
CA ILE A 246 18.75 8.63 -8.34
C ILE A 246 20.00 8.57 -9.25
N LYS A 247 21.18 8.85 -8.66
CA LYS A 247 22.48 8.76 -9.33
C LYS A 247 22.97 7.33 -9.57
N LYS A 248 22.39 6.31 -8.92
CA LYS A 248 22.77 4.90 -9.07
C LYS A 248 21.92 4.28 -10.21
N GLU A 249 22.53 3.59 -11.16
CA GLU A 249 21.86 3.02 -12.34
C GLU A 249 21.03 1.74 -12.05
N ASN A 250 20.26 1.71 -10.96
CA ASN A 250 19.37 0.58 -10.66
C ASN A 250 17.94 0.85 -11.16
N ASN A 251 17.60 0.30 -12.33
CA ASN A 251 16.28 0.46 -12.94
C ASN A 251 15.13 -0.05 -12.05
N ASN A 252 15.30 -1.17 -11.34
CA ASN A 252 14.26 -1.68 -10.44
C ASN A 252 13.97 -0.69 -9.31
N PHE A 253 14.99 0.00 -8.80
CA PHE A 253 14.79 0.98 -7.75
C PHE A 253 14.10 2.25 -8.27
N ARG A 254 14.46 2.71 -9.48
CA ARG A 254 13.76 3.82 -10.15
C ARG A 254 12.27 3.52 -10.35
N TYR A 255 11.95 2.28 -10.75
CA TYR A 255 10.57 1.81 -10.84
C TYR A 255 9.87 1.78 -9.48
N LEU A 256 10.57 1.40 -8.40
CA LEU A 256 10.02 1.41 -7.05
C LEU A 256 9.68 2.84 -6.58
N ILE A 257 10.57 3.82 -6.82
CA ILE A 257 10.30 5.24 -6.53
C ILE A 257 9.09 5.72 -7.33
N PHE A 258 9.00 5.36 -8.62
CA PHE A 258 7.88 5.76 -9.47
C PHE A 258 6.54 5.24 -8.95
N LEU A 259 6.48 3.99 -8.47
CA LEU A 259 5.32 3.46 -7.74
C LEU A 259 5.04 4.24 -6.46
N GLY A 260 6.09 4.61 -5.72
CA GLY A 260 5.97 5.41 -4.50
C GLY A 260 5.32 6.78 -4.74
N ILE A 261 5.70 7.47 -5.81
CA ILE A 261 5.09 8.76 -6.19
C ILE A 261 3.59 8.61 -6.42
N PHE A 262 3.17 7.59 -7.19
CA PHE A 262 1.75 7.33 -7.42
C PHE A 262 1.01 6.92 -6.14
N SER A 263 1.65 6.16 -5.25
CA SER A 263 1.07 5.80 -3.96
C SER A 263 0.86 6.99 -3.01
N LEU A 264 1.52 8.13 -3.25
CA LEU A 264 1.37 9.35 -2.49
C LEU A 264 0.25 10.27 -2.99
N ILE A 265 -0.26 10.07 -4.22
CA ILE A 265 -1.35 10.89 -4.77
C ILE A 265 -2.61 10.86 -3.88
N PRO A 266 -3.08 9.70 -3.40
CA PRO A 266 -4.23 9.67 -2.51
C PRO A 266 -3.98 10.34 -1.16
N ALA A 267 -2.76 10.22 -0.63
CA ALA A 267 -2.38 10.91 0.59
C ALA A 267 -2.41 12.43 0.40
N LEU A 268 -1.85 12.92 -0.71
CA LEU A 268 -1.92 14.34 -1.06
C LEU A 268 -3.37 14.82 -1.14
N TYR A 269 -4.24 14.08 -1.81
CA TYR A 269 -5.67 14.40 -1.90
C TYR A 269 -6.33 14.46 -0.50
N ALA A 270 -6.12 13.45 0.34
CA ALA A 270 -6.70 13.40 1.68
C ALA A 270 -6.21 14.58 2.54
N TYR A 271 -4.92 14.90 2.48
CA TYR A 271 -4.36 16.02 3.20
C TYR A 271 -4.84 17.38 2.70
N SER A 272 -5.04 17.54 1.39
CA SER A 272 -5.65 18.75 0.82
C SER A 272 -7.09 18.95 1.29
N ARG A 273 -7.80 17.86 1.57
CA ARG A 273 -9.14 17.86 2.19
C ARG A 273 -9.10 18.07 3.71
N GLY A 274 -7.91 18.16 4.30
CA GLY A 274 -7.73 18.40 5.73
C GLY A 274 -7.76 17.14 6.61
N PHE A 275 -7.68 15.94 6.04
CA PHE A 275 -7.61 14.70 6.82
C PHE A 275 -6.21 14.51 7.41
N GLU A 276 -6.07 14.68 8.72
CA GLU A 276 -4.78 14.77 9.40
C GLU A 276 -4.29 13.45 10.02
N ASP A 277 -4.08 12.42 9.19
CA ASP A 277 -3.78 11.07 9.67
C ASP A 277 -2.58 10.38 8.96
N THR A 278 -1.68 9.77 9.72
CA THR A 278 -0.53 9.00 9.20
C THR A 278 -0.93 7.78 8.34
N ARG A 279 -2.15 7.26 8.48
CA ARG A 279 -2.59 6.04 7.79
C ARG A 279 -2.54 6.16 6.27
N TYR A 280 -2.75 7.37 5.73
CA TYR A 280 -2.72 7.60 4.29
C TYR A 280 -1.32 7.41 3.66
N VAL A 281 -0.24 7.49 4.44
CA VAL A 281 1.13 7.27 3.92
C VAL A 281 1.64 5.84 4.11
N PHE A 282 0.87 4.94 4.73
CA PHE A 282 1.31 3.56 4.94
C PHE A 282 1.52 2.78 3.64
N ALA A 283 0.83 3.15 2.54
CA ALA A 283 1.05 2.58 1.22
C ALA A 283 2.49 2.80 0.71
N VAL A 284 3.13 3.93 1.07
CA VAL A 284 4.50 4.27 0.65
C VAL A 284 5.55 3.75 1.64
N LEU A 285 5.16 3.40 2.87
CA LEU A 285 6.06 2.94 3.93
C LEU A 285 7.06 1.83 3.50
N PRO A 286 6.65 0.73 2.84
CA PRO A 286 7.60 -0.30 2.40
C PRO A 286 8.67 0.26 1.47
N ILE A 287 8.32 1.22 0.61
CA ILE A 287 9.25 1.87 -0.32
C ILE A 287 10.24 2.75 0.42
N LEU A 288 9.79 3.48 1.43
CA LEU A 288 10.64 4.31 2.29
C LEU A 288 11.61 3.46 3.12
N ILE A 289 11.17 2.29 3.60
CA ILE A 289 12.05 1.32 4.27
C ILE A 289 13.13 0.82 3.31
N ILE A 290 12.79 0.43 2.07
CA ILE A 290 13.81 0.05 1.08
C ILE A 290 14.79 1.20 0.83
N ALA A 291 14.29 2.43 0.73
CA ALA A 291 15.14 3.60 0.56
C ALA A 291 16.11 3.79 1.73
N SER A 292 15.67 3.65 2.99
CA SER A 292 16.55 3.82 4.16
C SER A 292 17.66 2.77 4.24
N LEU A 293 17.38 1.53 3.84
CA LEU A 293 18.36 0.43 3.84
C LEU A 293 19.57 0.67 2.94
N PHE A 294 19.44 1.48 1.88
CA PHE A 294 20.57 1.79 1.00
C PHE A 294 21.67 2.59 1.70
N LEU A 295 21.30 3.53 2.56
CA LEU A 295 22.27 4.25 3.36
C LEU A 295 22.90 3.31 4.39
N ILE A 296 22.11 2.42 5.01
CA ILE A 296 22.62 1.43 5.98
C ILE A 296 23.65 0.50 5.31
N GLU A 297 23.35 -0.03 4.12
CA GLU A 297 24.29 -0.81 3.33
C GLU A 297 25.59 -0.03 3.08
N LYS A 298 25.48 1.25 2.70
CA LYS A 298 26.63 2.12 2.42
C LYS A 298 27.48 2.35 3.68
N ILE A 299 26.87 2.55 4.84
CA ILE A 299 27.57 2.69 6.13
C ILE A 299 28.31 1.39 6.47
N ILE A 300 27.63 0.25 6.39
CA ILE A 300 28.22 -1.07 6.70
C ILE A 300 29.42 -1.35 5.79
N LEU A 301 29.30 -1.07 4.49
CA LEU A 301 30.40 -1.26 3.53
C LEU A 301 31.59 -0.34 3.81
N LYS A 302 31.33 0.90 4.29
CA LYS A 302 32.40 1.84 4.64
C LYS A 302 33.16 1.36 5.88
N ILE A 303 32.44 0.88 6.91
CA ILE A 303 33.04 0.33 8.14
C ILE A 303 33.91 -0.90 7.83
N LYS A 304 33.40 -1.86 7.05
CA LYS A 304 34.17 -3.05 6.66
C LYS A 304 35.46 -2.71 5.89
N LYS A 305 35.46 -1.65 5.07
CA LYS A 305 36.67 -1.21 4.36
C LYS A 305 37.72 -0.65 5.31
N THR A 306 37.33 0.10 6.33
CA THR A 306 38.25 0.60 7.35
C THR A 306 38.87 -0.52 8.18
N ASP A 307 38.10 -1.56 8.53
CA ASP A 307 38.62 -2.71 9.30
C ASP A 307 39.67 -3.51 8.51
N VAL A 308 39.53 -3.64 7.19
CA VAL A 308 40.52 -4.32 6.33
C VAL A 308 41.81 -3.49 6.22
N ILE A 309 41.70 -2.15 6.20
CA ILE A 309 42.88 -1.28 6.15
C ILE A 309 43.64 -1.32 7.48
N THR A 310 42.96 -1.33 8.62
CA THR A 310 43.62 -1.45 9.93
C THR A 310 44.28 -2.82 10.15
N PHE A 311 43.70 -3.92 9.65
CA PHE A 311 44.35 -5.22 9.67
C PHE A 311 45.50 -5.38 8.66
N GLY A 312 45.49 -4.64 7.55
CA GLY A 312 46.58 -4.65 6.56
C GLY A 312 47.82 -3.83 6.97
N PHE A 313 47.74 -3.07 8.06
CA PHE A 313 48.81 -2.26 8.63
C PHE A 313 49.39 -2.82 9.95
N ILE A 314 48.98 -4.04 10.34
CA ILE A 314 49.56 -4.84 11.45
C ILE A 314 50.33 -6.00 10.83
#